data_AF-A0A961V281-F1
#
_entry.id   AF-A0A961V281-F1
#
_cell.length_a   1.000
_cell.length_b   1.000
_cell.length_c   1.000
_cell.angle_alpha   90.00
_cell.angle_beta   90.00
_cell.angle_gamma   90.00
#
_symmetry.space_group_name_H-M   'P 1'
#
loop_
_entity.id
_entity.type
_entity.pdbx_description
1 polymer ?
#
loop_
_entity_poly.entity_id
_entity_poly.type
_entity_poly.pdbx_seq_one_letter_code
_entity_poly.pdbx_strand_id
1 'polypeptide(L)'
;MAKSQNESPFMATTGKTTQPIGHHEFCLQHTSECKANAKGGQRVKLTPEAWNLLVEVNETVNAMIKPETDQDLFGKPEVWAYPTEAGDCEDYVLLKR
;
A
#
# COMPACT_ATOMS: atom_id res chain seq x y z
N MET A 1 41.65 2.61 -14.51
CA MET A 1 40.95 2.08 -13.33
C MET A 1 39.62 2.81 -13.21
N ALA A 2 38.51 2.19 -13.62
CA ALA A 2 37.19 2.82 -13.55
C ALA A 2 36.68 2.77 -12.10
N LYS A 3 36.30 3.92 -11.53
CA LYS A 3 35.64 4.02 -10.23
C LYS A 3 34.23 3.46 -10.35
N SER A 4 33.93 2.38 -9.64
CA SER A 4 32.55 1.90 -9.45
C SER A 4 31.81 2.92 -8.58
N GLN A 5 30.78 3.57 -9.12
CA GLN A 5 29.87 4.38 -8.33
C GLN A 5 29.02 3.44 -7.47
N ASN A 6 28.88 3.77 -6.19
CA ASN A 6 28.10 2.99 -5.23
C ASN A 6 26.63 3.41 -5.36
N GLU A 7 25.93 2.91 -6.38
CA GLU A 7 24.51 3.18 -6.59
C GLU A 7 23.69 2.44 -5.53
N SER A 8 22.89 3.19 -4.79
CA SER A 8 21.92 2.63 -3.85
C SER A 8 20.87 1.82 -4.62
N PRO A 9 20.50 0.59 -4.17
CA PRO A 9 19.43 -0.18 -4.80
C PRO A 9 18.03 0.41 -4.54
N PHE A 10 17.94 1.51 -3.80
CA PHE A 10 16.69 2.18 -3.45
C PHE A 10 16.43 3.39 -4.33
N MET A 11 15.15 3.60 -4.66
CA MET A 11 14.67 4.80 -5.35
C MET A 11 15.09 6.07 -4.60
N ALA A 12 15.70 7.02 -5.31
CA ALA A 12 16.02 8.31 -4.73
C ALA A 12 14.74 9.11 -4.51
N THR A 13 14.44 9.44 -3.25
CA THR A 13 13.28 10.26 -2.88
C THR A 13 13.67 11.72 -2.74
N THR A 14 12.87 12.64 -3.27
CA THR A 14 13.11 14.09 -3.18
C THR A 14 11.94 14.80 -2.49
N GLY A 15 12.26 15.64 -1.50
CA GLY A 15 11.31 16.56 -0.89
C GLY A 15 10.01 15.93 -0.37
N LYS A 16 8.96 16.77 -0.27
CA LYS A 16 7.60 16.34 0.04
C LYS A 16 6.81 16.20 -1.25
N THR A 17 5.91 15.22 -1.30
CA THR A 17 4.94 15.05 -2.38
C THR A 17 3.51 15.25 -1.87
N THR A 18 2.59 15.55 -2.77
CA THR A 18 1.15 15.57 -2.48
C THR A 18 0.61 14.14 -2.38
N GLN A 19 -0.38 13.93 -1.51
CA GLN A 19 -1.11 12.66 -1.46
C GLN A 19 -2.06 12.50 -2.67
N PRO A 20 -2.39 11.26 -3.09
CA PRO A 20 -3.46 11.00 -4.04
C PRO A 20 -4.82 11.50 -3.54
N ILE A 21 -5.74 11.81 -4.46
CA ILE A 21 -7.07 12.31 -4.09
C ILE A 21 -7.90 11.25 -3.33
N GLY A 22 -7.85 9.98 -3.76
CA GLY A 22 -8.53 8.87 -3.06
C GLY A 22 -8.08 8.73 -1.61
N HIS A 23 -6.76 8.77 -1.36
CA HIS A 23 -6.21 8.78 0.01
C HIS A 23 -6.69 9.99 0.83
N HIS A 24 -6.70 11.20 0.25
CA HIS A 24 -7.21 12.39 0.96
C HIS A 24 -8.67 12.21 1.39
N GLU A 25 -9.54 11.77 0.47
CA GLU A 25 -10.97 11.56 0.75
C GLU A 25 -11.20 10.44 1.77
N PHE A 26 -10.42 9.36 1.69
CA PHE A 26 -10.42 8.30 2.70
C PHE A 26 -10.02 8.82 4.07
N CYS A 27 -8.98 9.63 4.18
CA CYS A 27 -8.55 10.21 5.46
C CYS A 27 -9.58 11.13 6.11
N LEU A 28 -10.38 11.84 5.32
CA LEU A 28 -11.48 12.64 5.85
C LEU A 28 -12.54 11.77 6.54
N GLN A 29 -12.76 10.55 6.04
CA GLN A 29 -13.73 9.59 6.58
C GLN A 29 -13.12 8.71 7.69
N HIS A 30 -11.84 8.35 7.56
CA HIS A 30 -11.11 7.43 8.42
C HIS A 30 -9.90 8.12 9.07
N THR A 31 -10.16 9.20 9.81
CA THR A 31 -9.10 10.06 10.39
C THR A 31 -8.06 9.31 11.24
N SER A 32 -8.42 8.17 11.85
CA SER A 32 -7.50 7.32 12.62
C SER A 32 -6.45 6.62 11.76
N GLU A 33 -6.75 6.34 10.50
CA GLU A 33 -5.88 5.63 9.54
C GLU A 33 -4.74 6.52 9.04
N CYS A 34 -4.94 7.83 9.04
CA CYS A 34 -4.04 8.79 8.42
C CYS A 34 -3.19 9.59 9.41
N LYS A 35 -3.07 9.08 10.65
CA LYS A 35 -2.17 9.67 11.64
C LYS A 35 -0.72 9.45 11.21
N ALA A 36 0.13 10.43 11.51
CA ALA A 36 1.56 10.31 11.24
C ALA A 36 2.12 9.05 11.91
N ASN A 37 2.61 8.11 11.09
CA ASN A 37 3.23 6.90 11.59
C ASN A 37 4.58 7.26 12.26
N ALA A 38 4.61 7.29 13.59
CA ALA A 38 5.81 7.57 14.37
C ALA A 38 6.96 6.56 14.13
N LYS A 39 6.63 5.40 13.56
CA LYS A 39 7.57 4.34 13.14
C LYS A 39 7.91 4.33 11.65
N GLY A 40 7.47 5.36 10.90
CA GLY A 40 7.68 5.43 9.45
C GLY A 40 9.16 5.19 9.07
N GLY A 41 9.40 4.20 8.21
CA GLY A 41 10.74 3.84 7.76
C GLY A 41 11.48 2.79 8.60
N GLN A 42 10.85 2.17 9.61
CA GLN A 42 11.44 1.02 10.28
C GLN A 42 11.55 -0.18 9.32
N ARG A 43 12.79 -0.58 9.03
CA ARG A 43 13.08 -1.78 8.26
C ARG A 43 12.85 -3.00 9.16
N VAL A 44 11.94 -3.86 8.76
CA VAL A 44 11.75 -5.16 9.40
C VAL A 44 12.78 -6.13 8.84
N LYS A 45 13.45 -6.91 9.70
CA LYS A 45 14.33 -7.99 9.24
C LYS A 45 13.46 -9.08 8.63
N LEU A 46 13.76 -9.44 7.38
CA LEU A 46 13.07 -10.54 6.71
C LEU A 46 13.55 -11.88 7.27
N THR A 47 12.91 -12.34 8.34
CA THR A 47 13.09 -13.70 8.86
C THR A 47 12.19 -14.69 8.10
N PRO A 48 12.45 -16.01 8.18
CA PRO A 48 11.54 -16.99 7.58
C PRO A 48 10.10 -16.86 8.09
N GLU A 49 9.91 -16.56 9.37
CA GLU A 49 8.58 -16.37 9.97
C GLU A 49 7.88 -15.12 9.41
N ALA A 50 8.61 -14.00 9.30
CA ALA A 50 8.09 -12.77 8.70
C ALA A 50 7.76 -12.96 7.21
N TRP A 51 8.58 -13.74 6.48
CA TRP A 51 8.32 -14.08 5.09
C TRP A 51 7.04 -14.92 4.95
N ASN A 52 6.87 -15.94 5.77
CA ASN A 52 5.67 -16.78 5.74
C ASN A 52 4.41 -15.97 6.04
N LEU A 53 4.46 -15.07 7.02
CA LEU A 53 3.34 -14.16 7.32
C LEU A 53 2.99 -13.26 6.12
N LEU A 54 4.00 -12.69 5.45
CA LEU A 54 3.78 -11.86 4.26
C LEU A 54 3.10 -12.65 3.14
N VAL A 55 3.54 -13.87 2.89
CA VAL A 55 2.94 -14.76 1.87
C VAL A 55 1.50 -15.11 2.25
N GLU A 56 1.27 -15.53 3.49
CA GLU A 56 -0.06 -15.91 4.00
C GLU A 56 -1.07 -14.76 3.87
N VAL A 57 -0.71 -13.56 4.34
CA VAL A 57 -1.57 -12.37 4.23
C VAL A 57 -1.83 -12.03 2.76
N ASN A 58 -0.80 -12.05 1.93
CA ASN A 58 -0.94 -11.73 0.51
C ASN A 58 -1.85 -12.72 -0.22
N GLU A 59 -1.64 -14.03 -0.04
CA GLU A 59 -2.45 -15.07 -0.67
C GLU A 59 -3.90 -15.04 -0.17
N THR A 60 -4.10 -14.84 1.12
CA THR A 60 -5.44 -14.77 1.73
C THR A 60 -6.24 -13.61 1.15
N VAL A 61 -5.68 -12.39 1.13
CA VAL A 61 -6.38 -11.22 0.54
C VAL A 61 -6.58 -11.41 -0.96
N ASN A 62 -5.58 -11.96 -1.68
CA ASN A 62 -5.68 -12.22 -3.12
C ASN A 62 -6.78 -13.22 -3.48
N ALA A 63 -7.09 -14.18 -2.59
CA ALA A 63 -8.16 -15.15 -2.81
C ALA A 63 -9.54 -14.62 -2.38
N MET A 64 -9.61 -13.72 -1.39
CA MET A 64 -10.87 -13.20 -0.86
C MET A 64 -11.48 -12.10 -1.74
N ILE A 65 -10.65 -11.21 -2.30
CA ILE A 65 -11.11 -10.06 -3.07
C ILE A 65 -10.98 -10.34 -4.56
N LYS A 66 -12.04 -10.09 -5.32
CA LYS A 66 -12.05 -10.12 -6.77
C LYS A 66 -11.46 -8.82 -7.32
N PRO A 67 -10.53 -8.87 -8.31
CA PRO A 67 -10.00 -7.66 -8.91
C PRO A 67 -11.06 -6.98 -9.79
N GLU A 68 -11.37 -5.72 -9.49
CA GLU A 68 -12.35 -4.91 -10.24
C GLU A 68 -12.06 -3.42 -10.03
N THR A 69 -12.19 -2.59 -11.06
CA THR A 69 -11.79 -1.18 -10.97
C THR A 69 -12.81 -0.34 -10.22
N ASP A 70 -12.37 0.75 -9.60
CA ASP A 70 -13.29 1.72 -8.98
C ASP A 70 -14.30 2.34 -9.95
N GLN A 71 -13.93 2.45 -11.23
CA GLN A 71 -14.83 2.97 -12.24
C GLN A 71 -16.01 2.01 -12.47
N ASP A 72 -15.77 0.71 -12.39
CA ASP A 72 -16.81 -0.32 -12.54
C ASP A 72 -17.64 -0.47 -11.26
N LEU A 73 -17.01 -0.38 -10.07
CA LEU A 73 -17.67 -0.55 -8.77
C LEU A 73 -18.47 0.69 -8.33
N PHE A 74 -17.89 1.88 -8.47
CA PHE A 74 -18.40 3.11 -7.87
C PHE A 74 -18.70 4.21 -8.90
N GLY A 75 -18.37 4.00 -10.17
CA GLY A 75 -18.54 5.02 -11.20
C GLY A 75 -17.57 6.19 -11.09
N LYS A 76 -16.49 6.04 -10.31
CA LYS A 76 -15.49 7.08 -10.04
C LYS A 76 -14.09 6.60 -10.39
N PRO A 77 -13.16 7.50 -10.74
CA PRO A 77 -11.80 7.10 -11.03
C PRO A 77 -11.02 6.52 -9.84
N GLU A 78 -11.41 6.87 -8.60
CA GLU A 78 -10.72 6.44 -7.39
C GLU A 78 -11.64 6.54 -6.15
N VAL A 79 -11.71 5.49 -5.34
CA VAL A 79 -12.46 5.33 -4.09
C VAL A 79 -11.76 4.29 -3.20
N TRP A 80 -10.90 4.77 -2.31
CA TRP A 80 -10.24 3.91 -1.33
C TRP A 80 -11.27 3.38 -0.31
N ALA A 81 -11.37 2.07 -0.16
CA ALA A 81 -12.33 1.41 0.71
C ALA A 81 -11.75 0.17 1.41
N TYR A 82 -12.50 -0.35 2.39
CA TYR A 82 -12.25 -1.69 2.93
C TYR A 82 -13.22 -2.67 2.24
N PRO A 83 -12.83 -3.31 1.13
CA PRO A 83 -13.75 -4.13 0.37
C PRO A 83 -14.01 -5.47 1.08
N THR A 84 -15.18 -6.03 0.84
CA THR A 84 -15.53 -7.40 1.28
C THR A 84 -15.64 -8.39 0.12
N GLU A 85 -15.76 -7.92 -1.12
CA GLU A 85 -16.00 -8.78 -2.30
C GLU A 85 -15.09 -8.43 -3.49
N ALA A 86 -14.96 -7.16 -3.84
CA ALA A 86 -14.16 -6.71 -4.98
C ALA A 86 -13.52 -5.34 -4.71
N GLY A 87 -12.40 -5.07 -5.37
CA GLY A 87 -11.65 -3.81 -5.31
C GLY A 87 -10.43 -3.85 -6.22
N ASP A 88 -9.63 -2.78 -6.20
CA ASP A 88 -8.38 -2.69 -6.96
C ASP A 88 -7.18 -2.34 -6.05
N CYS A 89 -6.10 -1.81 -6.61
CA CYS A 89 -4.76 -2.00 -6.05
C CYS A 89 -4.58 -1.46 -4.63
N GLU A 90 -5.14 -0.30 -4.33
CA GLU A 90 -5.10 0.37 -3.03
C GLU A 90 -5.94 -0.38 -1.98
N ASP A 91 -7.06 -0.97 -2.39
CA ASP A 91 -7.98 -1.65 -1.49
C ASP A 91 -7.36 -2.94 -0.99
N TYR A 92 -6.66 -3.67 -1.88
CA TYR A 92 -5.85 -4.82 -1.49
C TYR A 92 -4.75 -4.40 -0.50
N VAL A 93 -4.11 -3.25 -0.71
CA VAL A 93 -3.08 -2.74 0.20
C VAL A 93 -3.68 -2.39 1.56
N LEU A 94 -4.88 -1.81 1.60
CA LEU A 94 -5.58 -1.51 2.85
C LEU A 94 -5.87 -2.77 3.67
N LEU A 95 -6.11 -3.92 3.03
CA LEU A 95 -6.33 -5.20 3.71
C LEU A 95 -5.04 -5.97 4.07
N LYS A 96 -3.93 -5.76 3.35
CA LYS A 96 -2.63 -6.42 3.59
C LYS A 96 -1.79 -5.68 4.63
N ARG A 97 -2.16 -5.79 5.91
CA ARG A 97 -1.53 -5.08 7.04
C ARG A 97 -0.67 -5.96 7.93
#